data_AF-A0A920MW73-F1
#
_entry.id   AF-A0A920MW73-F1
#
_cell.length_a   1.000
_cell.length_b   1.000
_cell.length_c   1.000
_cell.angle_alpha   90.00
_cell.angle_beta   90.00
_cell.angle_gamma   90.00
#
_symmetry.space_group_name_H-M   'P 1'
#
loop_
_entity.id
_entity.type
_entity.pdbx_description
1 polymer ?
#
loop_
_entity_poly.entity_id
_entity_poly.type
_entity_poly.pdbx_seq_one_letter_code
_entity_poly.pdbx_strand_id
1 'polypeptide(L)'
;MNGKLFHGNLYIKNYDDDWRIFARSASDAKGPINSFLIALDIIAEKGIKPDYNIKVIMDMEEEMGSPNLPPAVKKYKNKLKADRLVILDGPRHPSNQPTLTFGARGIITIQLRVHGPKFPQHSGHYGNYVPNPAIRLSQLIASMKDDNGLVTIPGYYDGITISKEAREIMSAVPDDEENIRRSIGFSKPDKVANSYQESIQYPSLNVRGMKSGLGGTGSKNHNSIICPRRN
;
A
#
# COMPACT_ATOMS: atom_id res chain seq x y z
N MET A 1 19.95 -25.59 -15.83
CA MET A 1 18.92 -26.10 -14.89
C MET A 1 17.80 -26.67 -15.73
N ASN A 2 17.68 -28.00 -15.81
CA ASN A 2 16.62 -28.68 -16.57
C ASN A 2 15.38 -28.87 -15.70
N GLY A 3 14.79 -27.76 -15.24
CA GLY A 3 13.48 -27.80 -14.60
C GLY A 3 12.41 -27.78 -15.67
N LYS A 4 11.88 -28.93 -16.06
CA LYS A 4 10.65 -28.99 -16.88
C LYS A 4 9.50 -28.48 -16.01
N LEU A 5 9.14 -27.21 -16.19
CA LEU A 5 7.85 -26.70 -15.74
C LEU A 5 6.75 -27.54 -16.42
N PHE A 6 5.70 -27.83 -15.66
CA PHE A 6 4.57 -28.70 -15.96
C PHE A 6 4.23 -28.85 -17.46
N HIS A 7 4.58 -29.99 -18.06
CA HIS A 7 4.17 -30.40 -19.43
C HIS A 7 2.76 -31.05 -19.43
N GLY A 8 1.84 -30.52 -18.63
CA GLY A 8 0.45 -30.93 -18.67
C GLY A 8 -0.31 -30.05 -19.65
N ASN A 9 -0.92 -30.64 -20.69
CA ASN A 9 -1.92 -29.97 -21.54
C ASN A 9 -3.19 -29.66 -20.72
N LEU A 10 -3.08 -28.75 -19.76
CA LEU A 10 -4.20 -28.10 -19.08
C LEU A 10 -4.57 -26.82 -19.85
N TYR A 11 -4.75 -26.96 -21.16
CA TYR A 11 -5.41 -25.92 -21.93
C TYR A 11 -6.91 -26.01 -21.60
N ILE A 12 -7.35 -25.13 -20.71
CA ILE A 12 -8.78 -24.91 -20.49
C ILE A 12 -9.33 -24.37 -21.82
N LYS A 13 -9.98 -25.23 -22.60
CA LYS A 13 -10.53 -24.87 -23.92
C LYS A 13 -11.71 -23.90 -23.82
N ASN A 14 -12.45 -23.98 -22.72
CA ASN A 14 -13.59 -23.12 -22.40
C ASN A 14 -13.32 -22.50 -21.03
N TYR A 15 -12.85 -21.26 -21.01
CA TYR A 15 -12.74 -20.46 -19.80
C TYR A 15 -13.82 -19.38 -19.81
N ASP A 16 -14.20 -18.95 -18.62
CA ASP A 16 -15.11 -17.84 -18.40
C ASP A 16 -14.29 -16.66 -17.86
N ASP A 17 -14.44 -15.49 -18.48
CA ASP A 17 -13.75 -14.26 -18.09
C ASP A 17 -14.10 -13.84 -16.65
N ASP A 18 -15.21 -14.33 -16.11
CA ASP A 18 -15.64 -14.12 -14.74
C ASP A 18 -15.08 -15.10 -13.72
N TRP A 19 -14.29 -16.10 -14.14
CA TRP A 19 -13.59 -16.96 -13.19
C TRP A 19 -12.58 -16.18 -12.34
N ARG A 20 -12.49 -16.58 -11.07
CA ARG A 20 -11.62 -15.96 -10.07
C ARG A 20 -10.81 -17.04 -9.36
N ILE A 21 -9.52 -16.79 -9.19
CA ILE A 21 -8.61 -17.65 -8.42
C ILE A 21 -8.48 -17.05 -7.02
N PHE A 22 -9.02 -17.74 -6.02
CA PHE A 22 -8.93 -17.32 -4.63
C PHE A 22 -7.78 -18.04 -3.94
N ALA A 23 -6.64 -17.35 -3.76
CA ALA A 23 -5.53 -17.83 -2.96
C ALA A 23 -4.66 -16.66 -2.45
N ARG A 24 -3.97 -16.86 -1.32
CA ARG A 24 -2.91 -15.94 -0.88
C ARG A 24 -1.85 -15.87 -1.97
N SER A 25 -1.50 -14.64 -2.36
CA SER A 25 -0.54 -14.31 -3.40
C SER A 25 -0.94 -14.62 -4.84
N ALA A 26 -2.23 -14.93 -5.11
CA ALA A 26 -2.70 -15.16 -6.48
C ALA A 26 -2.46 -13.93 -7.38
N SER A 27 -2.80 -12.73 -6.90
CA SER A 27 -2.54 -11.47 -7.63
C SER A 27 -1.27 -10.74 -7.18
N ASP A 28 -0.80 -11.00 -5.97
CA ASP A 28 0.26 -10.23 -5.30
C ASP A 28 1.36 -11.18 -4.76
N ALA A 29 2.39 -11.52 -5.53
CA ALA A 29 2.57 -11.22 -6.96
C ALA A 29 2.83 -12.50 -7.80
N LYS A 30 2.46 -13.69 -7.27
CA LYS A 30 2.80 -14.96 -7.94
C LYS A 30 2.13 -15.14 -9.28
N GLY A 31 0.89 -14.66 -9.46
CA GLY A 31 0.19 -14.68 -10.74
C GLY A 31 0.95 -13.94 -11.84
N PRO A 32 1.17 -12.62 -11.69
CA PRO A 32 1.96 -11.83 -12.65
C PRO A 32 3.35 -12.41 -12.93
N ILE A 33 4.09 -12.86 -11.90
CA ILE A 33 5.40 -13.49 -12.06
C ILE A 33 5.31 -14.75 -12.92
N ASN A 34 4.36 -15.65 -12.62
CA ASN A 34 4.17 -16.87 -13.38
C ASN A 34 3.77 -16.59 -14.84
N SER A 35 2.86 -15.63 -15.07
CA SER A 35 2.45 -15.23 -16.42
C SER A 35 3.65 -14.72 -17.24
N PHE A 36 4.55 -13.95 -16.63
CA PHE A 36 5.76 -13.47 -17.31
C PHE A 36 6.74 -14.60 -17.64
N LEU A 37 6.98 -15.52 -16.71
CA LEU A 37 7.86 -16.67 -16.96
C LEU A 37 7.31 -17.58 -18.06
N ILE A 38 6.00 -17.85 -18.06
CA ILE A 38 5.33 -18.61 -19.13
C ILE A 38 5.47 -17.90 -20.49
N ALA A 39 5.37 -16.57 -20.54
CA ALA A 39 5.57 -15.83 -21.77
C ALA A 39 7.01 -15.99 -22.31
N LEU A 40 8.02 -16.01 -21.43
CA LEU A 40 9.41 -16.27 -21.82
C LEU A 40 9.59 -17.69 -22.38
N ASP A 41 8.96 -18.70 -21.76
CA ASP A 41 8.98 -20.08 -22.26
C ASP A 41 8.34 -20.18 -23.65
N ILE A 42 7.17 -19.56 -23.86
CA ILE A 42 6.49 -19.55 -25.16
C ILE A 42 7.32 -18.87 -26.25
N ILE A 43 7.98 -17.75 -25.93
CA ILE A 43 8.87 -17.04 -26.86
C ILE A 43 10.04 -17.95 -27.27
N ALA A 44 10.64 -18.66 -26.30
CA ALA A 44 11.73 -19.59 -26.54
C ALA A 44 11.29 -20.80 -27.39
N GLU A 45 10.15 -21.42 -27.07
CA GLU A 45 9.58 -22.55 -27.81
C GLU A 45 9.24 -22.18 -29.26
N LYS A 46 8.74 -20.96 -29.49
CA LYS A 46 8.44 -20.45 -30.83
C LYS A 46 9.69 -19.97 -31.59
N GLY A 47 10.88 -20.01 -30.98
CA GLY A 47 12.11 -19.52 -31.59
C GLY A 47 12.11 -18.01 -31.84
N ILE A 48 11.23 -17.26 -31.15
CA ILE A 48 11.16 -15.81 -31.27
C ILE A 48 12.34 -15.21 -30.52
N LYS A 49 13.13 -14.36 -31.20
CA LYS A 49 14.25 -13.64 -30.59
C LYS A 49 13.94 -12.16 -30.57
N PRO A 50 13.71 -11.56 -29.38
CA PRO A 50 13.58 -10.13 -29.25
C PRO A 50 14.85 -9.41 -29.73
N ASP A 51 14.70 -8.18 -30.21
CA ASP A 51 15.79 -7.27 -30.57
C ASP A 51 16.43 -6.60 -29.35
N TYR A 52 15.99 -6.97 -28.14
CA TYR A 52 16.49 -6.48 -26.87
C TYR A 52 16.90 -7.62 -25.91
N ASN A 53 17.72 -7.27 -24.92
CA ASN A 53 18.10 -8.18 -23.84
C ASN A 53 17.13 -8.05 -22.66
N ILE A 54 16.76 -9.18 -22.05
CA ILE A 54 15.90 -9.21 -20.86
C ILE A 54 16.75 -9.56 -19.64
N LYS A 55 16.63 -8.75 -18.58
CA LYS A 55 17.21 -9.03 -17.26
C LYS A 55 16.06 -9.23 -16.29
N VAL A 56 16.01 -10.41 -15.68
CA VAL A 56 14.97 -10.74 -14.69
C VAL A 56 15.52 -10.52 -13.29
N ILE A 57 14.84 -9.68 -12.52
CA ILE A 57 15.11 -9.46 -11.09
C ILE A 57 13.87 -9.95 -10.36
N MET A 58 14.06 -10.87 -9.42
CA MET A 58 13.00 -11.40 -8.57
C MET A 58 13.34 -11.04 -7.13
N ASP A 59 12.51 -10.21 -6.53
CA ASP A 59 12.57 -9.90 -5.10
C ASP A 59 11.49 -10.71 -4.36
N MET A 60 11.93 -11.47 -3.37
CA MET A 60 11.04 -12.32 -2.56
C MET A 60 10.81 -11.72 -1.16
N GLU A 61 11.30 -10.50 -0.93
CA GLU A 61 11.26 -9.80 0.36
C GLU A 61 10.40 -8.52 0.33
N GLU A 62 9.62 -8.28 -0.74
CA GLU A 62 8.80 -7.06 -0.91
C GLU A 62 7.90 -6.79 0.31
N GLU A 63 7.19 -7.82 0.77
CA GLU A 63 6.29 -7.78 1.93
C GLU A 63 7.02 -7.51 3.27
N MET A 64 8.35 -7.56 3.26
CA MET A 64 9.24 -7.20 4.38
C MET A 64 9.94 -5.85 4.17
N GLY A 65 9.62 -5.14 3.09
CA GLY A 65 10.24 -3.87 2.68
C GLY A 65 11.54 -4.02 1.90
N SER A 66 11.80 -5.20 1.32
CA SER A 66 12.95 -5.46 0.43
C SER A 66 14.31 -5.07 1.02
N PRO A 67 14.67 -5.47 2.25
CA PRO A 67 15.88 -4.97 2.93
C PRO A 67 17.17 -5.24 2.15
N ASN A 68 17.24 -6.34 1.38
CA ASN A 68 18.44 -6.72 0.64
C ASN A 68 18.48 -6.22 -0.81
N LEU A 69 17.36 -5.74 -1.37
CA LEU A 69 17.32 -5.29 -2.77
C LEU A 69 18.14 -4.01 -3.01
N PRO A 70 17.98 -2.91 -2.25
CA PRO A 70 18.81 -1.72 -2.43
C PRO A 70 20.33 -1.95 -2.33
N PRO A 71 20.87 -2.69 -1.34
CA PRO A 71 22.30 -2.98 -1.31
C PRO A 71 22.74 -3.90 -2.47
N ALA A 72 21.90 -4.86 -2.89
CA ALA A 72 22.19 -5.68 -4.07
C ALA A 72 22.28 -4.83 -5.35
N VAL A 73 21.34 -3.89 -5.55
CA VAL A 73 21.35 -2.98 -6.70
C VAL A 73 22.63 -2.13 -6.73
N LYS A 74 23.06 -1.60 -5.58
CA LYS A 74 24.33 -0.86 -5.47
C LYS A 74 25.53 -1.74 -5.81
N LYS A 75 25.58 -2.96 -5.27
CA LYS A 75 26.69 -3.91 -5.49
C LYS A 75 26.77 -4.38 -6.95
N TYR A 76 25.63 -4.64 -7.59
CA TYR A 76 25.56 -5.21 -8.94
C TYR A 76 25.21 -4.18 -10.02
N LYS A 77 25.37 -2.88 -9.74
CA LYS A 77 25.00 -1.76 -10.63
C LYS A 77 25.40 -1.98 -12.11
N ASN A 78 26.64 -2.41 -12.36
CA ASN A 78 27.13 -2.62 -13.73
C ASN A 78 26.41 -3.79 -14.43
N LYS A 79 26.08 -4.86 -13.71
CA LYS A 79 25.32 -6.00 -14.24
C LYS A 79 23.85 -5.64 -14.47
N LEU A 80 23.28 -4.79 -13.62
CA LEU A 80 21.87 -4.40 -13.66
C LEU A 80 21.58 -3.19 -14.56
N LYS A 81 22.60 -2.49 -15.07
CA LYS A 81 22.42 -1.37 -16.01
C LYS A 81 21.51 -1.79 -17.17
N ALA A 82 20.41 -1.07 -17.37
CA ALA A 82 19.44 -1.31 -18.42
C ALA A 82 18.86 0.02 -18.92
N ASP A 83 18.33 0.03 -20.13
CA ASP A 83 17.73 1.22 -20.73
C ASP A 83 16.32 1.49 -20.18
N ARG A 84 15.61 0.44 -19.75
CA ARG A 84 14.25 0.50 -19.22
C ARG A 84 14.08 -0.47 -18.05
N LEU A 85 13.18 -0.11 -17.13
CA LEU A 85 12.74 -0.95 -16.02
C LEU A 85 11.23 -1.14 -16.13
N VAL A 86 10.78 -2.39 -16.10
CA VAL A 86 9.37 -2.75 -16.01
C VAL A 86 9.18 -3.50 -14.72
N ILE A 87 8.22 -3.05 -13.91
CA ILE A 87 7.82 -3.71 -12.67
C ILE A 87 6.47 -4.36 -12.94
N LEU A 88 6.38 -5.67 -12.67
CA LEU A 88 5.18 -6.46 -12.88
C LEU A 88 4.43 -6.65 -11.58
N ASP A 89 4.07 -5.51 -11.00
CA ASP A 89 3.34 -5.45 -9.73
C ASP A 89 2.53 -4.15 -9.68
N GLY A 90 1.35 -4.23 -9.07
CA GLY A 90 0.43 -3.12 -8.95
C GLY A 90 -1.03 -3.51 -9.18
N PRO A 91 -1.96 -2.64 -8.72
CA PRO A 91 -3.38 -2.90 -8.86
C PRO A 91 -3.83 -2.81 -10.31
N ARG A 92 -4.84 -3.61 -10.66
CA ARG A 92 -5.56 -3.49 -11.94
C ARG A 92 -6.69 -2.47 -11.82
N HIS A 93 -6.93 -1.73 -12.89
CA HIS A 93 -8.14 -0.92 -12.99
C HIS A 93 -9.38 -1.83 -13.07
N PRO A 94 -10.51 -1.51 -12.38
CA PRO A 94 -11.72 -2.34 -12.37
C PRO A 94 -12.33 -2.61 -13.74
N SER A 95 -12.10 -1.74 -14.73
CA SER A 95 -12.54 -1.96 -16.12
C SER A 95 -11.79 -3.10 -16.83
N ASN A 96 -10.76 -3.68 -16.21
CA ASN A 96 -9.87 -4.69 -16.78
C ASN A 96 -9.09 -4.23 -18.03
N GLN A 97 -9.12 -2.95 -18.37
CA GLN A 97 -8.31 -2.40 -19.45
C GLN A 97 -6.82 -2.38 -19.03
N PRO A 98 -5.89 -2.60 -19.98
CA PRO A 98 -4.45 -2.50 -19.71
C PRO A 98 -4.10 -1.14 -19.09
N THR A 99 -3.37 -1.15 -17.99
CA THR A 99 -2.96 0.05 -17.25
C THR A 99 -1.44 0.15 -17.23
N LEU A 100 -0.90 1.35 -17.45
CA LEU A 100 0.52 1.64 -17.28
C LEU A 100 0.66 2.72 -16.21
N THR A 101 1.36 2.37 -15.13
CA THR A 101 1.57 3.25 -13.97
C THR A 101 3.00 3.75 -13.95
N PHE A 102 3.19 5.06 -13.76
CA PHE A 102 4.51 5.72 -13.81
C PHE A 102 5.06 6.11 -12.43
N GLY A 103 4.35 5.80 -11.36
CA GLY A 103 4.78 6.16 -10.01
C GLY A 103 4.03 5.42 -8.92
N ALA A 104 4.65 5.35 -7.75
CA ALA A 104 4.05 4.84 -6.52
C ALA A 104 4.31 5.85 -5.40
N ARG A 105 3.41 5.90 -4.42
CA ARG A 105 3.61 6.75 -3.24
C ARG A 105 4.69 6.15 -2.35
N GLY A 106 5.52 7.02 -1.78
CA GLY A 106 6.38 6.63 -0.66
C GLY A 106 5.55 6.35 0.60
N ILE A 107 6.18 5.70 1.58
CA ILE A 107 5.58 5.43 2.89
C ILE A 107 6.56 5.79 4.01
N ILE A 108 6.05 6.50 5.01
CA ILE A 108 6.75 6.74 6.28
C ILE A 108 5.82 6.28 7.40
N THR A 109 6.35 5.48 8.31
CA THR A 109 5.62 5.03 9.49
C THR A 109 6.19 5.70 10.74
N ILE A 110 5.33 6.37 11.51
CA ILE A 110 5.69 7.04 12.76
C ILE A 110 4.95 6.37 13.91
N GLN A 111 5.64 6.17 15.04
CA GLN A 111 5.03 5.74 16.29
C GLN A 111 4.95 6.90 17.27
N LEU A 112 3.72 7.35 17.55
CA LEU A 112 3.46 8.38 18.56
C LEU A 112 3.20 7.73 19.92
N ARG A 113 3.82 8.27 20.98
CA ARG A 113 3.63 7.81 22.36
C ARG A 113 3.34 9.02 23.25
N VAL A 114 2.20 8.99 23.93
CA VAL A 114 1.83 10.00 24.93
C VAL A 114 1.96 9.39 26.31
N HIS A 115 2.79 10.00 27.15
CA HIS A 115 3.00 9.58 28.53
C HIS A 115 2.11 10.39 29.46
N GLY A 116 1.60 9.73 30.50
CA GLY A 116 0.76 10.35 31.53
C GLY A 116 1.38 10.17 32.92
N PRO A 117 0.56 10.02 33.98
CA PRO A 117 1.05 9.85 35.34
C PRO A 117 1.95 8.62 35.48
N LYS A 118 2.88 8.66 36.45
CA LYS A 118 3.85 7.59 36.74
C LYS A 118 3.21 6.24 37.03
N PHE A 119 1.99 6.23 37.56
CA PHE A 119 1.22 5.04 37.90
C PHE A 119 -0.20 5.12 37.34
N PRO A 120 -0.87 3.98 37.09
CA PRO A 120 -2.30 3.97 36.79
C PRO A 120 -3.10 4.68 37.88
N GLN A 121 -4.12 5.44 37.48
CA GLN A 121 -4.95 6.21 38.40
C GLN A 121 -6.38 5.70 38.42
N HIS A 122 -7.00 5.72 39.60
CA HIS A 122 -8.41 5.39 39.76
C HIS A 122 -9.29 6.49 39.14
N SER A 123 -10.08 6.15 38.12
CA SER A 123 -10.87 7.13 37.37
C SER A 123 -11.93 7.84 38.21
N GLY A 124 -12.43 7.22 39.28
CA GLY A 124 -13.37 7.89 40.20
C GLY A 124 -12.73 8.85 41.20
N HIS A 125 -11.46 8.63 41.56
CA HIS A 125 -10.76 9.47 42.55
C HIS A 125 -10.08 10.65 41.85
N TYR A 126 -9.33 10.34 40.80
CA TYR A 126 -8.52 11.30 40.07
C TYR A 126 -9.08 11.66 38.69
N GLY A 127 -10.29 11.17 38.38
CA GLY A 127 -11.03 11.60 37.20
C GLY A 127 -11.18 13.11 37.19
N ASN A 128 -10.97 13.73 36.04
CA ASN A 128 -10.94 15.19 35.84
C ASN A 128 -9.81 15.95 36.55
N TYR A 129 -9.00 15.30 37.39
CA TYR A 129 -7.80 15.92 38.00
C TYR A 129 -6.53 15.54 37.23
N VAL A 130 -6.31 14.25 36.96
CA VAL A 130 -5.11 13.78 36.27
C VAL A 130 -5.34 13.71 34.76
N PRO A 131 -4.44 14.28 33.92
CA PRO A 131 -4.54 14.18 32.47
C PRO A 131 -4.57 12.73 31.98
N ASN A 132 -5.56 12.42 31.14
CA ASN A 132 -5.67 11.11 30.51
C ASN A 132 -4.84 11.08 29.20
N PRO A 133 -3.73 10.31 29.13
CA PRO A 133 -2.90 10.24 27.94
C PRO A 133 -3.63 9.71 26.71
N ALA A 134 -4.65 8.87 26.89
CA ALA A 134 -5.47 8.38 25.77
C ALA A 134 -6.27 9.52 25.14
N ILE A 135 -6.91 10.37 25.97
CA ILE A 135 -7.64 11.55 25.48
C ILE A 135 -6.69 12.54 24.81
N ARG A 136 -5.50 12.77 25.38
CA ARG A 136 -4.50 13.65 24.77
C ARG A 136 -4.00 13.12 23.43
N LEU A 137 -3.78 11.82 23.30
CA LEU A 137 -3.43 11.19 22.02
C LEU A 137 -4.56 11.37 20.99
N SER A 138 -5.82 11.13 21.38
CA SER A 138 -6.97 11.34 20.50
C SER A 138 -7.11 12.78 20.04
N GLN A 139 -6.92 13.75 20.94
CA GLN A 139 -6.93 15.18 20.60
C GLN A 139 -5.81 15.56 19.63
N LEU A 140 -4.60 15.04 19.86
CA LEU A 140 -3.47 15.26 18.96
C LEU A 140 -3.76 14.69 17.57
N ILE A 141 -4.22 13.46 17.46
CA ILE A 141 -4.56 12.83 16.18
C ILE A 141 -5.68 13.60 15.48
N ALA A 142 -6.74 13.99 16.20
CA ALA A 142 -7.85 14.77 15.65
C ALA A 142 -7.40 16.14 15.14
N SER A 143 -6.39 16.75 15.78
CA SER A 143 -5.85 18.04 15.33
C SER A 143 -5.06 17.98 14.02
N MET A 144 -4.68 16.78 13.54
CA MET A 144 -3.87 16.60 12.33
C MET A 144 -4.70 16.56 11.04
N LYS A 145 -6.02 16.46 11.12
CA LYS A 145 -6.92 16.40 9.97
C LYS A 145 -8.20 17.16 10.26
N ASP A 146 -8.65 18.00 9.33
CA ASP A 146 -9.90 18.75 9.48
C ASP A 146 -11.14 17.91 9.10
N ASP A 147 -12.33 18.50 9.27
CA ASP A 147 -13.61 17.86 8.95
C ASP A 147 -13.83 17.63 7.44
N ASN A 148 -13.02 18.24 6.58
CA ASN A 148 -13.02 18.00 5.13
C ASN A 148 -12.06 16.88 4.73
N GLY A 149 -11.32 16.31 5.69
CA GLY A 149 -10.34 15.29 5.44
C GLY A 149 -8.98 15.82 4.95
N LEU A 150 -8.69 17.11 5.15
CA LEU A 150 -7.42 17.71 4.80
C LEU A 150 -6.47 17.66 5.99
N VAL A 151 -5.21 17.33 5.74
CA VAL A 151 -4.17 17.34 6.78
C VAL A 151 -3.79 18.78 7.09
N THR A 152 -3.78 19.13 8.37
CA THR A 152 -3.60 20.51 8.87
C THR A 152 -2.16 20.82 9.27
N ILE A 153 -1.25 19.85 9.16
CA ILE A 153 0.16 20.00 9.53
C ILE A 153 0.82 21.02 8.59
N PRO A 154 1.50 22.06 9.11
CA PRO A 154 2.17 23.05 8.27
C PRO A 154 3.18 22.41 7.31
N GLY A 155 3.13 22.81 6.04
CA GLY A 155 4.01 22.33 4.97
C GLY A 155 3.72 20.92 4.47
N TYR A 156 2.62 20.28 4.91
CA TYR A 156 2.31 18.89 4.55
C TYR A 156 2.10 18.66 3.04
N TYR A 157 1.64 19.68 2.32
CA TYR A 157 1.39 19.63 0.87
C TYR A 157 2.46 20.37 0.04
N ASP A 158 3.54 20.80 0.67
CA ASP A 158 4.60 21.55 -0.02
C ASP A 158 5.31 20.68 -1.07
N GLY A 159 5.72 21.31 -2.17
CA GLY A 159 6.45 20.64 -3.25
C GLY A 159 5.59 19.83 -4.23
N ILE A 160 4.26 19.83 -4.07
CA ILE A 160 3.35 19.16 -5.00
C ILE A 160 3.03 20.12 -6.16
N THR A 161 3.37 19.71 -7.38
CA THR A 161 3.04 20.44 -8.60
C THR A 161 2.45 19.47 -9.61
N ILE A 162 1.23 19.74 -10.05
CA ILE A 162 0.52 18.94 -11.05
C ILE A 162 0.28 19.84 -12.27
N SER A 163 0.86 19.47 -13.40
CA SER A 163 0.70 20.21 -14.66
C SER A 163 -0.72 20.03 -15.22
N LYS A 164 -1.10 20.88 -16.17
CA LYS A 164 -2.41 20.78 -16.83
C LYS A 164 -2.50 19.47 -17.62
N GLU A 165 -1.44 19.10 -18.32
CA GLU A 165 -1.34 17.88 -19.12
C GLU A 165 -1.50 16.64 -18.23
N ALA A 166 -0.86 16.63 -17.05
CA ALA A 166 -1.02 15.56 -16.08
C ALA A 166 -2.46 15.45 -15.58
N ARG A 167 -3.15 16.58 -15.33
CA ARG A 167 -4.57 16.57 -14.97
C ARG A 167 -5.45 16.03 -16.10
N GLU A 168 -5.19 16.40 -17.34
CA GLU A 168 -5.92 15.89 -18.51
C GLU A 168 -5.76 14.37 -18.65
N ILE A 169 -4.55 13.83 -18.43
CA ILE A 169 -4.30 12.38 -18.41
C ILE A 169 -5.08 11.70 -17.28
N MET A 170 -5.05 12.26 -16.06
CA MET A 170 -5.78 11.72 -14.91
C MET A 170 -7.29 11.74 -15.12
N SER A 171 -7.84 12.80 -15.71
CA SER A 171 -9.27 12.90 -16.02
C SER A 171 -9.73 11.95 -17.13
N ALA A 172 -8.82 11.46 -17.97
CA ALA A 172 -9.13 10.49 -19.02
C ALA A 172 -9.23 9.04 -18.49
N VAL A 173 -8.83 8.77 -17.24
CA VAL A 173 -8.99 7.44 -16.64
C VAL A 173 -10.48 7.16 -16.41
N PRO A 174 -11.02 6.02 -16.88
CA PRO A 174 -12.46 5.74 -16.84
C PRO A 174 -12.92 5.22 -15.47
N ASP A 175 -12.64 5.98 -14.41
CA ASP A 175 -13.08 5.66 -13.05
C ASP A 175 -14.59 5.92 -12.89
N ASP A 176 -15.32 4.90 -12.41
CA ASP A 176 -16.69 5.06 -11.93
C ASP A 176 -16.66 5.37 -10.42
N GLU A 177 -16.53 6.65 -10.08
CA GLU A 177 -16.40 7.08 -8.69
C GLU A 177 -17.65 6.76 -7.84
N GLU A 178 -18.83 6.72 -8.44
CA GLU A 178 -20.06 6.33 -7.74
C GLU A 178 -20.01 4.85 -7.36
N ASN A 179 -19.59 4.00 -8.28
CA ASN A 179 -19.41 2.59 -8.01
C ASN A 179 -18.26 2.32 -7.04
N ILE A 180 -17.15 3.08 -7.11
CA ILE A 180 -16.06 3.02 -6.12
C ILE A 180 -16.61 3.35 -4.72
N ARG A 181 -17.38 4.44 -4.57
CA ARG A 181 -18.02 4.82 -3.29
C ARG A 181 -18.94 3.73 -2.76
N ARG A 182 -19.80 3.19 -3.62
CA ARG A 182 -20.78 2.14 -3.27
C ARG A 182 -20.10 0.82 -2.86
N SER A 183 -19.09 0.40 -3.61
CA SER A 183 -18.39 -0.88 -3.37
C SER A 183 -17.53 -0.85 -2.11
N ILE A 184 -16.84 0.27 -1.83
CA ILE A 184 -16.03 0.45 -0.62
C ILE A 184 -16.93 0.77 0.59
N GLY A 185 -18.07 1.43 0.37
CA GLY A 185 -19.07 1.71 1.42
C GLY A 185 -18.82 3.03 2.16
N PHE A 186 -18.54 4.12 1.44
CA PHE A 186 -18.40 5.46 2.04
C PHE A 186 -19.24 6.51 1.30
N SER A 187 -19.65 7.56 2.02
CA SER A 187 -20.59 8.57 1.52
C SER A 187 -19.92 9.71 0.76
N LYS A 188 -18.83 10.26 1.29
CA LYS A 188 -18.10 11.39 0.70
C LYS A 188 -16.58 11.17 0.83
N PRO A 189 -15.79 11.44 -0.22
CA PRO A 189 -14.34 11.41 -0.13
C PRO A 189 -13.81 12.60 0.67
N ASP A 190 -12.57 12.48 1.13
CA ASP A 190 -11.78 13.63 1.60
C ASP A 190 -11.59 14.63 0.45
N LYS A 191 -11.57 15.93 0.75
CA LYS A 191 -11.60 17.00 -0.26
C LYS A 191 -10.23 17.44 -0.76
N VAL A 192 -9.24 16.54 -0.79
CA VAL A 192 -7.87 16.89 -1.23
C VAL A 192 -7.81 17.21 -2.73
N ALA A 193 -8.70 16.61 -3.53
CA ALA A 193 -8.87 16.91 -4.95
C ALA A 193 -10.31 16.59 -5.41
N ASN A 194 -10.60 16.85 -6.68
CA ASN A 194 -11.94 16.67 -7.26
C ASN A 194 -12.18 15.27 -7.84
N SER A 195 -11.13 14.49 -8.06
CA SER A 195 -11.25 13.13 -8.58
C SER A 195 -10.41 12.13 -7.78
N TYR A 196 -10.73 10.85 -7.92
CA TYR A 196 -9.93 9.77 -7.34
C TYR A 196 -8.46 9.83 -7.81
N GLN A 197 -8.23 9.98 -9.12
CA GLN A 197 -6.88 10.01 -9.71
C GLN A 197 -6.03 11.19 -9.24
N GLU A 198 -6.63 12.37 -9.11
CA GLU A 198 -5.91 13.54 -8.61
C GLU A 198 -5.65 13.40 -7.09
N SER A 199 -6.59 12.82 -6.34
CA SER A 199 -6.45 12.62 -4.89
C SER A 199 -5.26 11.75 -4.52
N ILE A 200 -4.97 10.70 -5.31
CA ILE A 200 -3.85 9.79 -5.05
C ILE A 200 -2.47 10.39 -5.38
N GLN A 201 -2.41 11.61 -5.96
CA GLN A 201 -1.15 12.34 -6.14
C GLN A 201 -0.72 13.10 -4.88
N TYR A 202 -1.64 13.29 -3.93
CA TYR A 202 -1.34 13.94 -2.66
C TYR A 202 -0.96 12.93 -1.57
N PRO A 203 -0.12 13.33 -0.60
CA PRO A 203 0.21 12.48 0.54
C PRO A 203 -1.03 12.25 1.42
N SER A 204 -1.15 11.04 1.97
CA SER A 204 -2.25 10.68 2.88
C SER A 204 -1.72 10.36 4.28
N LEU A 205 -2.37 10.89 5.30
CA LEU A 205 -2.09 10.57 6.71
C LEU A 205 -3.15 9.59 7.22
N ASN A 206 -2.72 8.40 7.65
CA ASN A 206 -3.61 7.35 8.13
C ASN A 206 -3.15 6.79 9.47
N VAL A 207 -4.12 6.49 10.34
CA VAL A 207 -3.87 5.82 11.63
C VAL A 207 -4.04 4.32 11.44
N ARG A 208 -2.93 3.57 11.46
CA ARG A 208 -2.95 2.10 11.29
C ARG A 208 -3.40 1.33 12.53
N GLY A 209 -3.36 1.98 13.69
CA GLY A 209 -3.81 1.38 14.95
C GLY A 209 -3.59 2.32 16.12
N MET A 210 -4.43 2.17 17.15
CA MET A 210 -4.30 2.89 18.42
C MET A 210 -4.34 1.87 19.55
N LYS A 211 -3.49 2.07 20.56
CA LYS A 211 -3.48 1.24 21.76
C LYS A 211 -3.41 2.12 23.00
N SER A 212 -4.37 1.94 23.89
CA SER A 212 -4.42 2.55 25.22
C SER A 212 -5.05 1.58 26.21
N GLY A 213 -4.51 1.46 27.42
CA GLY A 213 -5.10 0.59 28.45
C GLY A 213 -4.84 -0.92 28.26
N LEU A 214 -5.47 -1.72 29.14
CA LEU A 214 -5.48 -3.19 29.07
C LEU A 214 -6.45 -3.66 27.98
N GLY A 215 -5.91 -4.11 26.85
CA GLY A 215 -6.69 -4.67 25.73
C GLY A 215 -7.12 -6.12 25.96
N GLY A 216 -8.00 -6.37 26.94
CA GLY A 216 -8.61 -7.68 27.20
C GLY A 216 -10.10 -7.56 27.54
N THR A 217 -10.88 -8.59 27.22
CA THR A 217 -12.32 -8.69 27.53
C THR A 217 -12.53 -8.88 29.03
N GLY A 218 -12.49 -7.79 29.79
CA GLY A 218 -12.73 -7.82 31.22
C GLY A 218 -12.73 -6.42 31.81
N SER A 219 -13.91 -5.90 32.12
CA SER A 219 -14.10 -4.64 32.84
C SER A 219 -13.35 -4.65 34.17
N LYS A 220 -12.18 -4.01 34.20
CA LYS A 220 -11.62 -3.38 35.40
C LYS A 220 -11.05 -2.05 34.99
N ASN A 221 -11.59 -0.96 35.56
CA ASN A 221 -11.29 0.44 35.27
C ASN A 221 -9.83 0.83 35.59
N HIS A 222 -8.88 0.30 34.83
CA HIS A 222 -7.46 0.63 34.95
C HIS A 222 -6.91 0.98 33.56
N ASN A 223 -6.84 2.29 33.27
CA ASN A 223 -6.05 2.81 32.16
C ASN A 223 -4.58 2.49 32.42
N SER A 224 -4.12 1.37 31.89
CA SER A 224 -2.75 0.90 32.01
C SER A 224 -2.13 0.80 30.63
N ILE A 225 -1.20 1.71 30.36
CA ILE A 225 -0.27 1.55 29.25
C ILE A 225 0.75 0.51 29.71
N ILE A 226 0.70 -0.71 29.16
CA ILE A 226 1.72 -1.73 29.43
C ILE A 226 3.03 -1.28 28.77
N CYS A 227 4.01 -0.97 29.61
CA CYS A 227 5.40 -0.82 29.25
C CYS A 227 6.08 -2.20 29.40
N PRO A 228 6.55 -2.87 28.33
CA PRO A 228 7.59 -3.87 28.51
C PRO A 228 8.87 -3.11 28.84
N ARG A 229 9.34 -3.23 30.10
CA ARG A 229 10.73 -2.87 30.43
C ARG A 229 11.65 -3.67 29.51
N ARG A 230 12.46 -2.99 28.70
CA ARG A 230 13.70 -3.59 28.21
C ARG A 230 14.69 -3.55 29.38
N ASN A 231 15.15 -4.71 29.82
CA ASN A 231 16.50 -4.84 30.36
C ASN A 231 17.48 -4.77 29.20
#